data_AF-A0A379T018-F1
#
_entry.id   AF-A0A379T018-F1
#
_cell.length_a   1.000
_cell.length_b   1.000
_cell.length_c   1.000
_cell.angle_alpha   90.00
_cell.angle_beta   90.00
_cell.angle_gamma   90.00
#
_symmetry.space_group_name_H-M   'P 1'
#
loop_
_entity.id
_entity.type
_entity.pdbx_description
1 polymer ?
#
loop_
_entity_poly.entity_id
_entity_poly.type
_entity_poly.pdbx_seq_one_letter_code
_entity_poly.pdbx_strand_id
1 'polypeptide(L)'
;MAYRSAPIADDIIWRAALQPEDGSLAEAVREAIANTREHLLDFIRLDKTPPPTAMTLAQWTRPATFRSLLAAYSDHIYRNTPGLPRENKPLLSLWAQWYIG
;
A
#
# COMPACT_ATOMS: atom_id res chain seq x y z
N MET A 1 -43.64 1.52 16.27
CA MET A 1 -42.48 2.19 15.62
C MET A 1 -41.49 1.09 15.25
N ALA A 2 -41.58 0.55 14.03
CA ALA A 2 -40.71 -0.54 13.58
C ALA A 2 -39.51 0.07 12.83
N TYR A 3 -38.32 -0.08 13.39
CA TYR A 3 -37.08 0.27 12.69
C TYR A 3 -36.87 -0.72 11.54
N ARG A 4 -36.88 -0.19 10.32
CA ARG A 4 -36.62 -0.93 9.09
C ARG A 4 -35.11 -0.94 8.87
N SER A 5 -34.44 -1.99 9.30
CA SER A 5 -33.04 -2.25 8.97
C SER A 5 -32.95 -2.52 7.46
N ALA A 6 -32.26 -1.67 6.70
CA ALA A 6 -31.93 -1.99 5.33
C ALA A 6 -30.93 -3.16 5.34
N PRO A 7 -31.09 -4.19 4.49
CA PRO A 7 -30.06 -5.20 4.35
C PRO A 7 -28.81 -4.52 3.78
N ILE A 8 -27.73 -4.53 4.57
CA ILE A 8 -26.40 -4.21 4.09
C ILE A 8 -26.13 -5.20 2.96
N ALA A 9 -25.92 -4.69 1.76
CA ALA A 9 -25.50 -5.48 0.61
C ALA A 9 -24.10 -6.03 0.92
N ASP A 10 -24.04 -7.21 1.53
CA ASP A 10 -22.83 -7.99 1.79
C ASP A 10 -22.20 -8.58 0.51
N ASP A 11 -22.65 -8.16 -0.67
CA ASP A 11 -22.37 -8.84 -1.94
C ASP A 11 -21.22 -8.21 -2.75
N ILE A 12 -20.33 -7.45 -2.09
CA ILE A 12 -19.07 -6.99 -2.69
C ILE A 12 -17.88 -7.51 -1.87
N ILE A 13 -17.92 -8.80 -1.53
CA ILE A 13 -16.69 -9.54 -1.26
C ILE A 13 -16.38 -10.27 -2.56
N TRP A 14 -15.42 -9.73 -3.32
CA TRP A 14 -14.81 -10.36 -4.49
C TRP A 14 -14.45 -11.82 -4.22
N ARG A 15 -15.38 -12.74 -4.44
CA ARG A 15 -15.08 -14.17 -4.55
C ARG A 15 -14.87 -14.47 -6.02
N ALA A 16 -13.69 -14.12 -6.52
CA ALA A 16 -13.19 -14.76 -7.71
C ALA A 16 -13.14 -16.27 -7.42
N ALA A 17 -13.81 -17.08 -8.25
CA ALA A 17 -13.66 -18.52 -8.16
C ALA A 17 -12.17 -18.85 -8.27
N LEU A 18 -11.62 -19.51 -7.27
CA LEU A 18 -10.24 -19.96 -7.29
C LEU A 18 -10.14 -21.08 -8.34
N GLN A 19 -9.90 -20.69 -9.60
CA GLN A 19 -9.55 -21.65 -10.64
C GLN A 19 -8.24 -22.33 -10.21
N PRO A 20 -8.10 -23.65 -10.34
CA PRO A 20 -6.83 -24.31 -10.16
C PRO A 20 -5.99 -24.03 -11.40
N GLU A 21 -5.49 -22.81 -11.52
CA GLU A 21 -4.46 -22.49 -12.50
C GLU A 21 -3.12 -22.94 -11.91
N ASP A 22 -2.35 -23.72 -12.66
CA ASP A 22 -1.01 -24.21 -12.28
C ASP A 22 0.03 -23.08 -12.07
N GLY A 23 -0.40 -21.82 -11.98
CA GLY A 23 0.41 -20.64 -11.71
C GLY A 23 0.47 -20.27 -10.22
N SER A 24 1.60 -19.71 -9.78
CA SER A 24 1.70 -19.08 -8.44
C SER A 24 0.58 -18.05 -8.26
N LEU A 25 0.12 -17.85 -7.01
CA LEU A 25 -0.76 -16.74 -6.65
C LEU A 25 -0.26 -15.39 -7.21
N ALA A 26 1.06 -15.20 -7.25
CA ALA A 26 1.67 -13.99 -7.81
C ALA A 26 1.44 -13.84 -9.33
N GLU A 27 1.35 -14.94 -10.08
CA GLU A 27 1.00 -14.90 -11.50
C GLU A 27 -0.46 -14.55 -11.69
N ALA A 28 -1.37 -15.22 -10.97
CA ALA A 28 -2.80 -14.93 -11.03
C ALA A 28 -3.12 -13.46 -10.68
N VAL A 29 -2.47 -12.92 -9.65
CA VAL A 29 -2.64 -11.49 -9.28
C VAL A 29 -2.04 -10.58 -10.35
N ARG A 30 -0.89 -10.93 -10.95
CA ARG A 30 -0.28 -10.14 -12.01
C ARG A 30 -1.17 -10.08 -13.25
N GLU A 31 -1.75 -11.21 -13.66
CA GLU A 31 -2.71 -11.28 -14.76
C GLU A 31 -3.96 -10.45 -14.47
N ALA A 32 -4.52 -10.54 -13.25
CA ALA A 32 -5.65 -9.73 -12.84
C ALA A 32 -5.35 -8.22 -12.91
N ILE A 33 -4.15 -7.81 -12.49
CA ILE A 33 -3.70 -6.41 -12.60
C ILE A 33 -3.50 -6.02 -14.07
N ALA A 34 -2.86 -6.85 -14.88
CA ALA A 34 -2.67 -6.59 -16.32
C ALA A 34 -4.01 -6.34 -17.02
N ASN A 35 -5.02 -7.16 -16.70
CA ASN A 35 -6.35 -7.08 -17.32
C ASN A 35 -7.20 -5.90 -16.82
N THR A 36 -6.93 -5.34 -15.64
CA THR A 36 -7.74 -4.26 -15.05
C THR A 36 -7.05 -2.91 -15.09
N ARG A 37 -5.78 -2.85 -14.70
CA ARG A 37 -4.97 -1.64 -14.53
C ARG A 37 -3.49 -1.96 -14.75
N GLU A 38 -3.11 -2.20 -16.01
CA GLU A 38 -1.74 -2.59 -16.38
C GLU A 38 -0.66 -1.67 -15.84
N HIS A 39 -0.89 -0.34 -15.82
CA HIS A 39 0.06 0.65 -15.30
C HIS A 39 0.49 0.41 -13.83
N LEU A 40 -0.29 -0.33 -13.05
CA LEU A 40 0.12 -0.70 -11.68
C LEU A 40 1.33 -1.64 -11.69
N LEU A 41 1.54 -2.42 -12.76
CA LEU A 41 2.69 -3.34 -12.90
C LEU A 41 4.03 -2.62 -13.13
N ASP A 42 4.01 -1.31 -13.38
CA ASP A 42 5.22 -0.49 -13.46
C ASP A 42 5.93 -0.43 -12.11
N PHE A 43 5.14 -0.38 -11.01
CA PHE A 43 5.63 -0.24 -9.64
C PHE A 43 5.27 -1.40 -8.71
N ILE A 44 4.30 -2.25 -9.05
CA ILE A 44 4.00 -3.48 -8.30
C ILE A 44 4.80 -4.64 -8.88
N ARG A 45 5.64 -5.27 -8.04
CA ARG A 45 6.44 -6.45 -8.39
C ARG A 45 6.11 -7.57 -7.40
N LEU A 46 5.59 -8.68 -7.91
CA LEU A 46 5.19 -9.87 -7.13
C LEU A 46 6.18 -11.01 -7.38
N ASP A 47 6.56 -11.75 -6.34
CA ASP A 47 7.52 -12.86 -6.38
C ASP A 47 8.88 -12.54 -7.05
N LYS A 48 9.26 -11.27 -7.07
CA LYS A 48 10.58 -10.83 -7.57
C LYS A 48 11.52 -10.54 -6.41
N THR A 49 12.81 -10.76 -6.64
CA THR A 49 13.85 -10.36 -5.68
C THR A 49 13.77 -8.85 -5.45
N PRO A 50 13.57 -8.40 -4.20
CA PRO A 50 13.52 -6.98 -3.91
C PRO A 50 14.90 -6.33 -4.12
N PRO A 51 14.97 -5.02 -4.43
CA PRO A 51 16.24 -4.32 -4.52
C PRO A 51 17.04 -4.43 -3.20
N PRO A 52 18.38 -4.38 -3.24
CA PRO A 52 19.21 -4.51 -2.03
C PRO A 52 18.92 -3.47 -0.93
N THR A 53 18.38 -2.32 -1.33
CA THR A 53 18.02 -1.22 -0.43
C THR A 53 16.58 -1.31 0.09
N ALA A 54 15.81 -2.30 -0.34
CA ALA A 54 14.44 -2.49 0.13
C ALA A 54 14.44 -2.91 1.60
N MET A 55 13.48 -2.35 2.36
CA MET A 55 13.30 -2.68 3.76
C MET A 55 12.02 -3.48 3.95
N THR A 56 12.09 -4.56 4.72
CA THR A 56 10.89 -5.30 5.12
C THR A 56 10.10 -4.48 6.15
N LEU A 57 8.82 -4.83 6.34
CA LEU A 57 7.99 -4.24 7.39
C LEU A 57 8.64 -4.35 8.78
N ALA A 58 9.27 -5.48 9.11
CA ALA A 58 9.94 -5.63 10.40
C ALA A 58 11.17 -4.71 10.56
N GLN A 59 11.79 -4.29 9.46
CA GLN A 59 12.92 -3.37 9.47
C GLN A 59 12.48 -1.91 9.49
N TRP A 60 11.41 -1.57 8.74
CA TRP A 60 10.87 -0.22 8.65
C TRP A 60 10.28 0.27 9.99
N THR A 61 9.70 -0.64 10.79
CA THR A 61 8.88 -0.29 11.97
C THR A 61 9.76 0.02 13.16
N ARG A 62 11.05 -0.33 13.08
CA ARG A 62 12.02 -0.05 14.12
C ARG A 62 12.07 1.46 14.34
N PRO A 63 11.96 1.95 15.60
CA PRO A 63 11.81 3.39 15.86
C PRO A 63 12.90 4.27 15.23
N ALA A 64 14.14 3.80 15.20
CA ALA A 64 15.26 4.54 14.60
C ALA A 64 15.15 4.62 13.07
N THR A 65 14.83 3.50 12.41
CA THR A 65 14.60 3.45 10.97
C THR A 65 13.43 4.34 10.58
N PHE A 66 12.30 4.19 11.27
CA PHE A 66 11.08 4.95 11.00
C PHE A 66 11.32 6.46 11.09
N ARG A 67 11.99 6.94 12.14
CA ARG A 67 12.35 8.36 12.28
C ARG A 67 13.25 8.86 11.15
N SER A 68 14.19 8.03 10.70
CA SER A 68 15.12 8.39 9.61
C SER A 68 14.38 8.51 8.27
N LEU A 69 13.48 7.55 7.98
CA LEU A 69 12.62 7.58 6.80
C LEU A 69 11.68 8.79 6.81
N LEU A 70 11.11 9.11 7.98
CA LEU A 70 10.25 10.28 8.17
C LEU A 70 11.00 11.59 7.89
N ALA A 71 12.24 11.72 8.36
CA ALA A 71 13.08 12.88 8.12
C ALA A 71 13.40 13.05 6.62
N ALA A 72 13.86 11.98 5.96
CA ALA A 72 14.16 12.00 4.54
C ALA A 72 12.95 12.36 3.67
N TYR A 73 11.78 11.81 4.01
CA TYR A 73 10.53 12.14 3.33
C TYR A 73 10.08 13.58 3.59
N SER A 74 10.23 14.06 4.83
CA SER A 74 9.96 15.45 5.18
C SER A 74 10.84 16.42 4.39
N ASP A 75 12.16 16.14 4.33
CA ASP A 75 13.10 16.93 3.54
C ASP A 75 12.68 16.98 2.06
N HIS A 76 12.23 15.85 1.51
CA HIS A 76 11.74 15.79 0.15
C HIS A 76 10.49 16.66 -0.07
N ILE A 77 9.47 16.58 0.78
CA ILE A 77 8.24 17.38 0.62
C ILE A 77 8.54 18.88 0.74
N TYR A 78 9.32 19.27 1.75
CA TYR A 78 9.55 20.68 2.05
C TYR A 78 10.72 21.30 1.27
N ARG A 79 11.35 20.57 0.35
CA ARG A 79 12.53 21.01 -0.43
C ARG A 79 12.33 22.35 -1.15
N ASN A 80 11.11 22.66 -1.57
CA ASN A 80 10.78 23.87 -2.32
C ASN A 80 10.19 24.99 -1.42
N THR A 81 9.98 24.72 -0.13
CA THR A 81 9.33 25.66 0.80
C THR A 81 10.04 25.68 2.16
N PRO A 82 11.32 26.10 2.22
CA PRO A 82 12.17 25.94 3.41
C PRO A 82 11.70 26.75 4.63
N GLY A 83 10.87 27.78 4.44
CA GLY A 83 10.32 28.60 5.53
C GLY A 83 9.03 28.08 6.16
N LEU A 84 8.42 27.01 5.63
CA LEU A 84 7.18 26.47 6.20
C LEU A 84 7.50 25.62 7.45
N PRO A 85 6.80 25.81 8.59
CA PRO A 85 6.92 24.88 9.70
C PRO A 85 6.54 23.45 9.25
N ARG A 86 7.40 22.49 9.58
CA ARG A 86 7.21 21.08 9.22
C ARG A 86 6.13 20.46 10.11
N GLU A 87 5.08 19.92 9.50
CA GLU A 87 4.02 19.23 10.23
C GLU A 87 4.22 17.72 10.17
N ASN A 88 4.51 17.10 11.32
CA ASN A 88 4.76 15.64 11.38
C ASN A 88 3.46 14.81 11.33
N LYS A 89 2.33 15.36 11.82
CA LYS A 89 1.07 14.60 11.96
C LYS A 89 0.44 14.21 10.62
N PRO A 90 0.34 15.09 9.61
CA PRO A 90 -0.12 14.70 8.27
C PRO A 90 0.81 13.69 7.62
N LEU A 91 2.13 13.82 7.84
CA LEU A 91 3.15 12.93 7.29
C LEU A 91 3.01 11.49 7.79
N LEU A 92 2.79 11.32 9.10
CA LEU A 92 2.57 10.03 9.75
C LEU A 92 1.25 9.39 9.30
N SER A 93 0.19 10.19 9.16
CA SER A 93 -1.10 9.71 8.67
C SER A 93 -1.03 9.25 7.22
N LEU A 94 -0.30 9.97 6.36
CA LEU A 94 -0.10 9.59 4.98
C LEU A 94 0.64 8.25 4.87
N TRP A 95 1.69 8.05 5.65
CA TRP A 95 2.42 6.77 5.71
C TRP A 95 1.52 5.60 6.14
N ALA A 96 0.60 5.82 7.07
CA ALA A 96 -0.38 4.81 7.46
C ALA A 96 -1.40 4.49 6.34
N GLN A 97 -1.68 5.44 5.44
CA GLN A 97 -2.61 5.25 4.31
C GLN A 97 -1.99 4.45 3.16
N TRP A 98 -0.68 4.57 2.92
CA TRP A 98 0.03 3.77 1.92
C TRP A 98 0.34 2.34 2.38
N TYR A 99 0.10 2.05 3.66
CA TYR A 99 0.23 0.71 4.20
C TYR A 99 -0.94 -0.16 3.75
N ILE A 100 -0.79 -0.79 2.59
CA ILE A 100 -1.54 -1.99 2.25
C ILE A 100 -0.82 -3.13 2.96
N GLY A 101 -1.38 -3.56 4.09
CA GLY A 101 -0.97 -4.77 4.79
C GLY A 101 -1.29 -6.01 3.97
#